data_AF-A0AA43F9I9-F1
#
_entry.id   AF-A0AA43F9I9-F1
#
_cell.length_a   1.000
_cell.length_b   1.000
_cell.length_c   1.000
_cell.angle_alpha   90.00
_cell.angle_beta   90.00
_cell.angle_gamma   90.00
#
_symmetry.space_group_name_H-M   'P 1'
#
loop_
_entity.id
_entity.type
_entity.pdbx_description
1 polymer ?
#
loop_
_entity_poly.entity_id
_entity_poly.type
_entity_poly.pdbx_seq_one_letter_code
_entity_poly.pdbx_strand_id
1 'polypeptide(L)'
;MPFGNLTLHPCMEQGRRRARMEGGGMAQRSKQEYLGLMWQRYQRAGRAERTALLDEVTRMCGYHRKYAMGVLNRRQPPRPRPRRVPRRRPTYSAEAISVLAWIWEESGYLCAARLKAAVPIWLPWVRQRRPLSPTLERQLLTISARQMDRRLQPRKHRLKRRLYGTTRPGTLLKQLVPVKPDHWDVTQPGYLEIDLVSHSGASAAGEFLHTLDAVDI
;
A
#
# COMPACT_ATOMS: atom_id res chain seq x y z
N MET A 1 8.90 -46.13 -37.29
CA MET A 1 8.00 -47.23 -36.83
C MET A 1 8.32 -47.52 -35.37
N PRO A 2 7.34 -47.56 -34.43
CA PRO A 2 5.94 -47.17 -34.58
C PRO A 2 5.63 -45.86 -33.84
N PHE A 3 4.82 -45.05 -34.52
CA PHE A 3 4.07 -43.93 -33.96
C PHE A 3 2.87 -44.53 -33.20
N GLY A 4 2.72 -44.17 -31.94
CA GLY A 4 1.53 -44.47 -31.14
C GLY A 4 0.63 -43.23 -31.08
N ASN A 5 -0.38 -43.20 -31.94
CA ASN A 5 -1.51 -42.27 -31.89
C ASN A 5 -2.19 -42.32 -30.52
N LEU A 6 -2.27 -41.17 -29.85
CA LEU A 6 -3.28 -40.92 -28.81
C LEU A 6 -4.05 -39.65 -29.17
N THR A 7 -5.20 -39.94 -29.76
CA THR A 7 -6.44 -39.17 -29.86
C THR A 7 -6.56 -37.97 -28.92
N LEU A 8 -6.63 -36.79 -29.52
CA LEU A 8 -7.23 -35.57 -28.96
C LEU A 8 -8.73 -35.83 -28.67
N HIS A 9 -9.08 -35.95 -27.39
CA HIS A 9 -10.46 -35.75 -26.94
C HIS A 9 -10.65 -34.26 -26.58
N PRO A 10 -11.58 -33.54 -27.23
CA PRO A 10 -11.96 -32.20 -26.79
C PRO A 10 -12.96 -32.32 -25.65
N CYS A 11 -12.47 -32.20 -24.41
CA CYS A 11 -13.34 -32.04 -23.24
C CYS A 11 -13.83 -30.59 -23.18
N MET A 12 -14.90 -30.32 -23.92
CA MET A 12 -15.77 -29.18 -23.67
C MET A 12 -16.51 -29.36 -22.34
N GLU A 13 -16.86 -28.22 -21.74
CA GLU A 13 -17.94 -28.08 -20.77
C GLU A 13 -17.70 -28.64 -19.35
N GLN A 14 -17.24 -27.76 -18.46
CA GLN A 14 -18.16 -27.02 -17.59
C GLN A 14 -17.37 -26.11 -16.65
N GLY A 15 -17.28 -24.84 -17.05
CA GLY A 15 -16.87 -23.77 -16.17
C GLY A 15 -17.89 -23.64 -15.04
N ARG A 16 -17.60 -24.27 -13.90
CA ARG A 16 -18.20 -23.90 -12.61
C ARG A 16 -17.70 -22.50 -12.25
N ARG A 17 -18.33 -21.50 -12.87
CA ARG A 17 -18.39 -20.13 -12.37
C ARG A 17 -19.03 -20.22 -10.98
N ARG A 18 -18.19 -20.40 -9.95
CA ARG A 18 -18.58 -20.07 -8.59
C ARG A 18 -18.97 -18.60 -8.63
N ALA A 19 -20.27 -18.35 -8.63
CA ALA A 19 -20.84 -17.04 -8.39
C ALA A 19 -20.18 -16.51 -7.12
N ARG A 20 -19.25 -15.57 -7.28
CA ARG A 20 -18.90 -14.66 -6.21
C ARG A 20 -20.20 -13.93 -5.91
N MET A 21 -20.83 -14.26 -4.80
CA MET A 21 -21.81 -13.36 -4.20
C MET A 21 -21.06 -12.07 -3.90
N GLU A 22 -21.19 -11.11 -4.81
CA GLU A 22 -20.80 -9.73 -4.61
C GLU A 22 -21.68 -9.16 -3.49
N GLY A 23 -21.24 -9.35 -2.25
CA GLY A 23 -21.74 -8.55 -1.14
C GLY A 23 -21.31 -7.11 -1.38
N GLY A 24 -22.14 -6.37 -2.11
CA GLY A 24 -22.01 -4.93 -2.34
C GLY A 24 -22.05 -4.16 -1.03
N GLY A 25 -20.92 -4.14 -0.32
CA GLY A 25 -20.77 -3.42 0.93
C GLY A 25 -20.83 -1.93 0.66
N MET A 26 -21.93 -1.31 1.05
CA MET A 26 -22.11 0.15 0.98
C MET A 26 -20.89 0.89 1.56
N ALA A 27 -20.40 1.93 0.87
CA ALA A 27 -19.26 2.71 1.34
C ALA A 27 -19.53 3.30 2.74
N GLN A 28 -18.49 3.42 3.58
CA GLN A 28 -18.65 3.79 4.99
C GLN A 28 -19.37 5.13 5.21
N ARG A 29 -19.19 6.09 4.29
CA ARG A 29 -19.87 7.39 4.32
C ARG A 29 -21.36 7.24 4.01
N SER A 30 -21.70 6.48 2.96
CA SER A 30 -23.07 6.17 2.58
C SER A 30 -23.79 5.36 3.67
N LYS A 31 -23.10 4.44 4.36
CA LYS A 31 -23.63 3.74 5.55
C LYS A 31 -23.99 4.72 6.67
N GLN A 32 -23.19 5.75 6.92
CA GLN A 32 -23.47 6.74 7.95
C GLN A 32 -24.70 7.60 7.62
N GLU A 33 -24.82 8.04 6.36
CA GLU A 33 -25.96 8.83 5.88
C GLU A 33 -27.26 7.99 5.95
N TYR A 34 -27.22 6.75 5.47
CA TYR A 34 -28.33 5.80 5.54
C TYR A 34 -28.75 5.51 6.99
N LEU A 35 -27.79 5.24 7.88
CA LEU A 35 -28.07 5.02 9.31
C LEU A 35 -28.67 6.26 9.98
N GLY A 36 -28.29 7.47 9.55
CA GLY A 36 -28.90 8.71 10.04
C GLY A 36 -30.39 8.80 9.72
N LEU A 37 -30.78 8.46 8.48
CA LEU A 37 -32.18 8.42 8.06
C LEU A 37 -32.97 7.32 8.78
N MET A 38 -32.41 6.12 8.86
CA MET A 38 -33.05 4.99 9.54
C MET A 38 -33.19 5.22 11.04
N TRP A 39 -32.22 5.89 11.67
CA TRP A 39 -32.31 6.31 13.07
C TRP A 39 -33.52 7.19 13.31
N GLN A 40 -33.76 8.21 12.48
CA GLN A 40 -34.92 9.10 12.64
C GLN A 40 -36.25 8.35 12.53
N ARG A 41 -36.36 7.43 11.57
CA ARG A 41 -37.55 6.58 11.39
C ARG A 41 -37.74 5.65 12.59
N TYR A 42 -36.67 5.01 13.04
CA TYR A 42 -36.69 4.06 14.16
C TYR A 42 -37.11 4.72 15.48
N GLN A 43 -36.72 5.98 15.72
CA GLN A 43 -37.12 6.72 16.92
C GLN A 43 -38.63 7.02 16.95
N ARG A 44 -39.25 7.25 15.79
CA ARG A 44 -40.69 7.55 15.65
C ARG A 44 -41.57 6.31 15.45
N ALA A 45 -40.95 5.18 15.10
CA ALA A 45 -41.63 3.94 14.78
C ALA A 45 -42.25 3.23 15.99
N GLY A 46 -43.38 2.58 15.76
CA GLY A 46 -44.01 1.64 16.70
C GLY A 46 -43.27 0.30 16.81
N ARG A 47 -43.73 -0.62 17.67
CA ARG A 47 -43.03 -1.90 17.95
C ARG A 47 -42.86 -2.79 16.71
N ALA A 48 -43.89 -2.90 15.88
CA ALA A 48 -43.85 -3.70 14.64
C ALA A 48 -42.91 -3.08 13.60
N GLU A 49 -43.04 -1.77 13.37
CA GLU A 49 -42.20 -1.01 12.42
C GLU A 49 -40.71 -1.01 12.82
N ARG A 50 -40.40 -0.92 14.12
CA ARG A 50 -39.01 -1.02 14.62
C ARG A 50 -38.35 -2.34 14.26
N THR A 51 -39.10 -3.43 14.27
CA THR A 51 -38.60 -4.76 13.90
C THR A 51 -38.22 -4.79 12.42
N ALA A 52 -39.11 -4.27 11.55
CA ALA A 52 -38.87 -4.18 10.12
C ALA A 52 -37.66 -3.27 9.78
N LEU A 53 -37.56 -2.12 10.45
CA LEU A 53 -36.41 -1.20 10.28
C LEU A 53 -35.08 -1.83 10.73
N LEU A 54 -35.09 -2.63 11.79
CA LEU A 54 -33.91 -3.38 12.23
C LEU A 54 -33.49 -4.43 11.19
N ASP A 55 -34.44 -5.17 10.62
CA ASP A 55 -34.17 -6.16 9.58
C ASP A 55 -33.60 -5.50 8.32
N GLU A 56 -34.13 -4.34 7.95
CA GLU A 56 -33.63 -3.54 6.82
C GLU A 56 -32.17 -3.11 7.05
N VAL A 57 -31.87 -2.54 8.22
CA VAL A 57 -30.50 -2.08 8.55
C VAL A 57 -29.52 -3.24 8.62
N THR A 58 -29.91 -4.37 9.21
CA THR A 58 -29.07 -5.58 9.25
C THR A 58 -28.74 -6.05 7.83
N ARG A 59 -29.74 -6.10 6.94
CA ARG A 59 -29.55 -6.53 5.54
C ARG A 59 -28.68 -5.57 4.74
N MET A 60 -28.97 -4.26 4.81
CA MET A 60 -28.32 -3.23 3.98
C MET A 60 -26.89 -2.90 4.44
N CYS A 61 -26.64 -2.89 5.76
CA CYS A 61 -25.31 -2.58 6.29
C CYS A 61 -24.45 -3.81 6.55
N GLY A 62 -25.02 -5.01 6.50
CA GLY A 62 -24.37 -6.27 6.89
C GLY A 62 -24.06 -6.34 8.38
N TYR A 63 -24.90 -5.70 9.21
CA TYR A 63 -24.68 -5.62 10.66
C TYR A 63 -25.45 -6.71 11.40
N HIS A 64 -24.83 -7.29 12.43
CA HIS A 64 -25.54 -8.16 13.36
C HIS A 64 -26.67 -7.41 14.07
N ARG A 65 -27.83 -8.06 14.27
CA ARG A 65 -29.05 -7.44 14.83
C ARG A 65 -28.80 -6.70 16.14
N LYS A 66 -28.04 -7.29 17.07
CA LYS A 66 -27.67 -6.67 18.36
C LYS A 66 -26.88 -5.37 18.16
N TYR A 67 -26.01 -5.32 17.14
CA TYR A 67 -25.26 -4.12 16.81
C TYR A 67 -26.16 -3.04 16.17
N ALA A 68 -27.01 -3.42 15.20
CA ALA A 68 -27.98 -2.51 14.59
C ALA A 68 -28.91 -1.89 15.63
N MET A 69 -29.42 -2.69 16.57
CA MET A 69 -30.23 -2.24 17.69
C MET A 69 -29.48 -1.24 18.57
N GLY A 70 -28.22 -1.52 18.91
CA GLY A 70 -27.37 -0.59 19.68
C GLY A 70 -27.00 0.70 18.93
N VAL A 71 -27.03 0.71 17.60
CA VAL A 71 -26.82 1.90 16.78
C VAL A 71 -28.09 2.75 16.69
N LEU A 72 -29.24 2.11 16.47
CA LEU A 72 -30.52 2.80 16.30
C LEU A 72 -31.12 3.30 17.63
N ASN A 73 -30.88 2.61 18.76
CA ASN A 73 -31.34 3.04 20.08
C ASN A 73 -30.53 4.21 20.69
N ARG A 74 -29.55 4.77 19.98
CA ARG A 74 -28.75 5.90 20.51
C ARG A 74 -29.62 7.14 20.64
N ARG A 75 -29.33 7.98 21.65
CA ARG A 75 -30.01 9.28 21.83
C ARG A 75 -29.76 10.27 20.69
N GLN A 76 -28.71 10.06 19.89
CA GLN A 76 -28.35 10.90 18.75
C GLN A 76 -27.92 10.02 17.57
N PRO A 77 -28.12 10.48 16.32
CA PRO A 77 -27.69 9.75 15.14
C PRO A 77 -26.16 9.57 15.15
N PRO A 78 -25.65 8.48 14.55
CA PRO A 78 -24.22 8.23 14.48
C PRO A 78 -23.50 9.35 13.71
N ARG A 79 -22.81 10.23 14.44
CA ARG A 79 -22.02 11.32 13.85
C ARG A 79 -20.64 10.82 13.43
N PRO A 80 -20.09 11.32 12.31
CA PRO A 80 -18.68 11.13 12.01
C PRO A 80 -17.85 11.70 13.16
N ARG A 81 -16.88 10.93 13.64
CA ARG A 81 -15.96 11.41 14.69
C ARG A 81 -15.23 12.65 14.16
N PRO A 82 -15.22 13.77 14.89
CA PRO A 82 -14.47 14.93 14.45
C PRO A 82 -13.00 14.53 14.29
N ARG A 83 -12.39 14.92 13.16
CA ARG A 83 -10.95 14.72 12.96
C ARG A 83 -10.23 15.44 14.10
N ARG A 84 -9.45 14.70 14.89
CA ARG A 84 -8.61 15.29 15.94
C ARG A 84 -7.59 16.19 15.25
N VAL A 85 -7.78 17.51 15.38
CA VAL A 85 -6.79 18.48 14.93
C VAL A 85 -5.59 18.40 15.87
N PRO A 86 -4.36 18.26 15.36
CA PRO A 86 -3.17 18.28 16.19
C PRO A 86 -3.09 19.60 16.98
N ARG A 87 -3.06 19.52 18.32
CA ARG A 87 -3.02 20.71 19.19
C ARG A 87 -1.66 21.43 19.21
N ARG A 88 -0.59 20.80 18.70
CA ARG A 88 0.77 21.36 18.73
C ARG A 88 1.17 21.88 17.35
N ARG A 89 1.79 23.06 17.34
CA ARG A 89 2.43 23.63 16.15
C ARG A 89 3.51 22.65 15.63
N PRO A 90 3.69 22.52 14.31
CA PRO A 90 4.74 21.68 13.75
C PRO A 90 6.12 22.14 14.23
N THR A 91 6.92 21.21 14.78
CA THR A 91 8.30 21.49 15.24
C THR A 91 9.26 21.87 14.12
N TYR A 92 9.02 21.37 12.90
CA TYR A 92 9.84 21.63 11.72
C TYR A 92 9.01 22.42 10.71
N SER A 93 9.63 23.45 10.13
CA SER A 93 9.00 24.30 9.14
C SER A 93 8.68 23.52 7.86
N ALA A 94 7.69 23.98 7.10
CA ALA A 94 7.38 23.38 5.79
C ALA A 94 8.58 23.46 4.84
N GLU A 95 9.34 24.55 4.92
CA GLU A 95 10.56 24.78 4.15
C GLU A 95 11.65 23.77 4.48
N ALA A 96 11.94 23.50 5.77
CA ALA A 96 12.91 22.48 6.16
C ALA A 96 12.51 21.08 5.67
N ILE A 97 11.21 20.74 5.69
CA ILE A 97 10.71 19.48 5.14
C ILE A 97 10.80 19.45 3.61
N SER A 98 10.75 20.59 2.93
CA SER A 98 10.97 20.70 1.49
C SER A 98 12.44 20.47 1.15
N VAL A 99 13.36 21.15 1.83
CA VAL A 99 14.81 20.96 1.64
C VAL A 99 15.21 19.52 1.97
N LEU A 100 14.70 18.96 3.07
CA LEU A 100 14.95 17.55 3.42
C LEU A 100 14.48 16.59 2.33
N ALA A 101 13.33 16.85 1.71
CA ALA A 101 12.83 16.01 0.63
C ALA A 101 13.70 16.10 -0.62
N TRP A 102 14.18 17.29 -0.95
CA TRP A 102 15.13 17.47 -2.02
C TRP A 102 16.43 16.71 -1.74
N ILE A 103 17.05 16.85 -0.56
CA ILE A 103 18.24 16.07 -0.17
C ILE A 103 17.97 14.56 -0.29
N TRP A 104 16.80 14.10 0.14
CA TRP A 104 16.41 12.69 0.04
C TRP A 104 16.30 12.22 -1.43
N GLU A 105 15.79 13.04 -2.33
CA GLU A 105 15.70 12.74 -3.76
C GLU A 105 17.11 12.70 -4.40
N GLU A 106 17.95 13.70 -4.14
CA GLU A 106 19.35 13.75 -4.62
C GLU A 106 20.20 12.58 -4.09
N SER A 107 19.86 12.08 -2.90
CA SER A 107 20.55 10.93 -2.30
C SER A 107 20.26 9.58 -2.96
N GLY A 108 19.38 9.53 -3.96
CA GLY A 108 18.88 8.26 -4.48
C GLY A 108 17.94 7.56 -3.49
N TYR A 109 17.19 8.33 -2.71
CA TYR A 109 16.16 7.85 -1.79
C TYR A 109 16.66 7.05 -0.57
N LEU A 110 17.79 7.45 0.03
CA LEU A 110 18.31 6.81 1.24
C LEU A 110 17.24 6.60 2.33
N CYS A 111 17.37 5.49 3.07
CA CYS A 111 16.56 5.28 4.27
C CYS A 111 16.85 6.37 5.30
N ALA A 112 15.88 6.69 6.17
CA ALA A 112 16.00 7.85 7.04
C ALA A 112 17.19 7.77 8.02
N ALA A 113 17.61 6.56 8.41
CA ALA A 113 18.81 6.38 9.23
C ALA A 113 20.08 6.81 8.49
N ARG A 114 20.26 6.36 7.24
CA ARG A 114 21.40 6.75 6.39
C ARG A 114 21.34 8.23 6.00
N LEU A 115 20.14 8.73 5.66
CA LEU A 115 19.93 10.14 5.38
C LEU A 115 20.31 11.01 6.59
N LYS A 116 19.93 10.59 7.80
CA LYS A 116 20.27 11.31 9.03
C LYS A 116 21.79 11.43 9.23
N ALA A 117 22.52 10.35 8.97
CA ALA A 117 23.98 10.35 9.06
C ALA A 117 24.64 11.17 7.94
N ALA A 118 24.04 11.19 6.74
CA ALA A 118 24.59 11.88 5.58
C ALA A 118 24.36 13.40 5.60
N VAL A 119 23.23 13.88 6.15
CA VAL A 119 22.86 15.30 6.14
C VAL A 119 23.97 16.23 6.65
N PRO A 120 24.64 15.99 7.79
CA PRO A 120 25.75 16.84 8.26
C PRO A 120 26.92 16.90 7.28
N ILE A 121 27.26 15.77 6.66
CA ILE A 121 28.37 15.64 5.70
C ILE A 121 28.05 16.41 4.41
N TRP A 122 26.79 16.37 3.97
CA TRP A 122 26.35 17.00 2.73
C TRP A 122 25.97 18.46 2.88
N LEU A 123 25.78 18.97 4.10
CA LEU A 123 25.32 20.34 4.33
C LEU A 123 26.16 21.41 3.60
N PRO A 124 27.51 21.33 3.55
CA PRO A 124 28.32 22.26 2.76
C PRO A 124 27.95 22.28 1.26
N TRP A 125 27.69 21.11 0.68
CA TRP A 125 27.27 20.97 -0.72
C TRP A 125 25.83 21.48 -0.95
N VAL A 126 24.95 21.31 0.04
CA VAL A 126 23.57 21.83 0.01
C VAL A 126 23.57 23.36 0.01
N ARG A 127 24.41 24.00 0.83
CA ARG A 127 24.54 25.48 0.92
C ARG A 127 24.85 26.13 -0.42
N GLN A 128 25.61 25.46 -1.27
CA GLN A 128 25.96 25.96 -2.61
C GLN A 128 24.78 25.95 -3.58
N ARG A 129 23.74 25.14 -3.33
CA ARG A 129 22.60 24.91 -4.24
C ARG A 129 21.30 25.52 -3.74
N ARG A 130 21.20 25.75 -2.43
CA ARG A 130 19.99 26.26 -1.77
C ARG A 130 20.41 27.28 -0.73
N PRO A 131 19.74 28.45 -0.67
CA PRO A 131 19.92 29.35 0.46
C PRO A 131 19.39 28.64 1.71
N LEU A 132 20.26 28.42 2.70
CA LEU A 132 19.88 27.86 3.99
C LEU A 132 20.00 28.95 5.06
N SER A 133 18.89 29.29 5.70
CA SER A 133 18.95 30.12 6.90
C SER A 133 19.53 29.31 8.07
N PRO A 134 20.16 29.94 9.07
CA PRO A 134 20.65 29.25 10.26
C PRO A 134 19.56 28.45 11.01
N THR A 135 18.29 28.85 10.86
CA THR A 135 17.16 28.14 11.44
C THR A 135 16.82 26.87 10.66
N LEU A 136 16.91 26.89 9.33
CA LEU A 136 16.70 25.69 8.50
C LEU A 136 17.80 24.66 8.74
N GLU A 137 19.05 25.09 8.79
CA GLU A 137 20.18 24.19 9.07
C GLU A 137 20.02 23.49 10.41
N ARG A 138 19.71 24.25 11.47
CA ARG A 138 19.41 23.65 12.77
C ARG A 138 18.28 22.65 12.67
N GLN A 139 17.18 22.95 11.98
CA GLN A 139 16.08 22.00 11.81
C GLN A 139 16.51 20.71 11.09
N LEU A 140 17.32 20.79 10.03
CA LEU A 140 17.86 19.64 9.30
C LEU A 140 18.84 18.81 10.15
N LEU A 141 19.64 19.47 10.97
CA LEU A 141 20.61 18.82 11.87
C LEU A 141 19.95 18.24 13.13
N THR A 142 18.83 18.79 13.60
CA THR A 142 18.14 18.29 14.81
C THR A 142 17.07 17.26 14.50
N ILE A 143 16.48 17.24 13.30
CA ILE A 143 15.43 16.27 12.96
C ILE A 143 15.93 14.83 13.09
N SER A 144 15.17 13.97 13.76
CA SER A 144 15.51 12.55 13.94
C SER A 144 15.12 11.70 12.73
N ALA A 145 15.77 10.56 12.54
CA ALA A 145 15.44 9.62 11.45
C ALA A 145 13.95 9.25 11.45
N ARG A 146 13.36 8.97 12.62
CA ARG A 146 11.92 8.67 12.74
C ARG A 146 11.01 9.83 12.29
N GLN A 147 11.42 11.07 12.54
CA GLN A 147 10.69 12.24 12.06
C GLN A 147 10.88 12.42 10.55
N MET A 148 12.09 12.25 10.03
CA MET A 148 12.36 12.27 8.59
C MET A 148 11.45 11.28 7.86
N ASP A 149 11.37 10.02 8.30
CA ASP A 149 10.48 9.01 7.72
C ASP A 149 9.02 9.46 7.71
N ARG A 150 8.52 9.92 8.86
CA ARG A 150 7.13 10.35 8.99
C ARG A 150 6.79 11.52 8.08
N ARG A 151 7.71 12.47 7.94
CA ARG A 151 7.53 13.70 7.14
C ARG A 151 7.67 13.43 5.65
N LEU A 152 8.53 12.48 5.27
CA LEU A 152 8.71 12.06 3.88
C LEU A 152 7.71 10.98 3.46
N GLN A 153 6.95 10.39 4.39
CA GLN A 153 6.05 9.26 4.11
C GLN A 153 5.06 9.52 2.95
N PRO A 154 4.41 10.70 2.84
CA PRO A 154 3.53 10.97 1.70
C PRO A 154 4.28 10.92 0.35
N ARG A 155 5.53 11.41 0.31
CA ARG A 155 6.39 11.36 -0.88
C ARG A 155 6.83 9.93 -1.18
N LYS A 156 7.26 9.19 -0.17
CA LYS A 156 7.61 7.75 -0.27
C LYS A 156 6.46 6.92 -0.82
N HIS A 157 5.24 7.16 -0.36
CA HIS A 157 4.04 6.47 -0.86
C HIS A 157 3.78 6.77 -2.33
N ARG A 158 3.90 8.04 -2.74
CA ARG A 158 3.78 8.44 -4.15
C ARG A 158 4.86 7.79 -5.02
N LEU A 159 6.10 7.70 -4.52
CA LEU A 159 7.21 7.07 -5.22
C LEU A 159 7.02 5.55 -5.35
N LYS A 160 6.60 4.85 -4.29
CA LYS A 160 6.31 3.40 -4.34
C LYS A 160 5.27 3.05 -5.40
N ARG A 161 4.26 3.91 -5.61
CA ARG A 161 3.27 3.74 -6.68
C ARG A 161 3.86 3.89 -8.09
N ARG A 162 5.07 4.43 -8.23
CA ARG A 162 5.78 4.61 -9.50
C ARG A 162 6.91 3.60 -9.72
N LEU A 163 7.59 3.16 -8.66
CA LEU A 163 8.76 2.28 -8.75
C LEU A 163 8.44 0.78 -8.72
N TYR A 164 7.37 0.36 -8.03
CA TYR A 164 6.97 -1.04 -8.08
C TYR A 164 6.21 -1.28 -9.37
N GLY A 165 6.79 -2.11 -10.24
CA GLY A 165 6.25 -2.46 -11.56
C GLY A 165 4.80 -2.93 -11.52
N THR A 166 4.16 -2.92 -12.68
CA THR A 166 2.76 -3.34 -12.90
C THR A 166 2.49 -4.79 -12.48
N THR A 167 3.54 -5.59 -12.25
CA THR A 167 3.43 -6.94 -11.71
C THR A 167 2.97 -6.88 -10.26
N ARG A 168 1.66 -7.04 -10.06
CA ARG A 168 1.10 -7.41 -8.76
C ARG A 168 1.74 -8.73 -8.35
N PRO A 169 2.34 -8.85 -7.15
CA PRO A 169 2.77 -10.14 -6.64
C PRO A 169 1.53 -11.01 -6.41
N GLY A 170 1.13 -11.74 -7.44
CA GLY A 170 0.09 -12.75 -7.37
C GLY A 170 0.70 -14.04 -6.83
N THR A 171 0.06 -14.64 -5.83
CA THR A 171 0.40 -15.99 -5.35
C THR A 171 0.37 -17.05 -6.46
N LEU A 172 -0.43 -16.83 -7.50
CA LEU A 172 -0.62 -17.73 -8.64
C LEU A 172 0.66 -17.99 -9.45
N LEU A 173 1.46 -16.95 -9.74
CA LEU A 173 2.68 -17.11 -10.55
C LEU A 173 3.81 -17.79 -9.76
N LYS A 174 3.90 -17.56 -8.44
CA LYS A 174 4.89 -18.23 -7.59
C LYS A 174 4.74 -19.75 -7.55
N GLN A 175 3.54 -20.27 -7.75
CA GLN A 175 3.29 -21.72 -7.78
C GLN A 175 3.52 -22.34 -9.17
N LEU A 176 3.56 -21.52 -10.22
CA LEU A 176 3.76 -21.94 -11.61
C LEU A 176 5.19 -21.80 -12.07
N VAL A 177 6.00 -20.99 -11.38
CA VAL A 177 7.45 -20.94 -11.57
C VAL A 177 8.05 -21.93 -10.56
N PRO A 178 8.42 -23.16 -10.97
CA PRO A 178 9.15 -24.05 -10.10
C PRO A 178 10.48 -23.40 -9.76
N VAL A 179 10.58 -22.84 -8.56
CA VAL A 179 11.88 -22.55 -7.94
C VAL A 179 12.52 -23.92 -7.73
N LYS A 180 13.68 -24.18 -8.32
CA LYS A 180 14.51 -25.35 -7.99
C LYS A 180 15.40 -24.95 -6.80
N PRO A 181 15.07 -25.32 -5.55
CA PRO A 181 15.87 -24.93 -4.39
C PRO A 181 17.14 -25.78 -4.19
N ASP A 182 17.41 -26.78 -5.04
CA ASP A 182 18.26 -27.91 -4.65
C ASP A 182 19.57 -28.00 -5.42
N HIS A 183 20.56 -27.13 -5.13
CA HIS A 183 21.97 -27.37 -5.48
C HIS A 183 22.90 -26.79 -4.39
N TRP A 184 22.80 -27.25 -3.13
CA TRP A 184 23.76 -26.84 -2.07
C TRP A 184 24.88 -27.85 -1.82
N ASP A 185 24.78 -29.06 -2.38
CA ASP A 185 25.84 -30.09 -2.35
C ASP A 185 26.61 -30.11 -3.68
N VAL A 186 27.04 -28.93 -4.15
CA VAL A 186 27.91 -28.84 -5.32
C VAL A 186 29.37 -28.91 -4.85
N THR A 187 30.06 -29.99 -5.19
CA THR A 187 31.49 -30.18 -4.85
C THR A 187 32.39 -30.18 -6.08
N GLN A 188 31.86 -29.86 -7.26
CA GLN A 188 32.57 -29.86 -8.54
C GLN A 188 32.26 -28.56 -9.31
N PRO A 189 33.26 -27.90 -9.93
CA PRO A 189 33.05 -26.70 -10.74
C PRO A 189 32.08 -26.93 -11.91
N GLY A 190 31.30 -25.91 -12.28
CA GLY A 190 30.42 -25.94 -13.46
C GLY A 190 28.93 -25.67 -13.18
N TYR A 191 28.60 -25.19 -11.97
CA TYR A 191 27.23 -24.83 -11.60
C TYR A 191 27.13 -23.31 -11.54
N LEU A 192 26.63 -22.71 -12.62
CA LEU A 192 26.55 -21.27 -12.76
C LEU A 192 25.14 -20.76 -12.44
N GLU A 193 25.00 -19.97 -11.38
CA GLU A 193 23.82 -19.15 -11.15
C GLU A 193 23.94 -17.84 -11.94
N ILE A 194 22.95 -17.54 -12.77
CA ILE A 194 22.94 -16.31 -13.60
C ILE A 194 21.68 -15.50 -13.25
N ASP A 195 21.87 -14.24 -12.88
CA ASP A 195 20.78 -13.28 -12.67
C ASP A 195 20.91 -12.07 -13.61
N LEU A 196 19.76 -11.46 -13.94
CA LEU A 196 19.70 -10.24 -14.76
C LEU A 196 19.02 -9.11 -13.99
N VAL A 197 19.78 -8.05 -13.74
CA VAL A 197 19.25 -6.82 -13.17
C VAL A 197 18.95 -5.82 -14.28
N SER A 198 17.65 -5.52 -14.47
CA SER A 198 17.21 -4.49 -15.41
C SER A 198 17.42 -3.08 -14.85
N HIS A 199 18.03 -2.20 -15.65
CA HIS A 199 18.18 -0.77 -15.33
C HIS A 199 17.10 0.11 -15.98
N SER A 200 15.98 -0.47 -16.43
CA SER A 200 14.87 0.27 -17.07
C SER A 200 14.13 1.24 -16.13
N GLY A 201 14.45 1.25 -14.83
CA GLY A 201 13.78 2.10 -13.86
C GLY A 201 12.27 1.86 -13.81
N ALA A 202 11.48 2.93 -13.94
CA ALA A 202 10.02 2.87 -13.83
C ALA A 202 9.29 2.41 -15.10
N SER A 203 10.00 2.21 -16.22
CA SER A 203 9.41 1.87 -17.52
C SER A 203 10.34 0.96 -18.32
N ALA A 204 9.89 -0.26 -18.64
CA ALA A 204 10.61 -1.19 -19.52
C ALA A 204 10.35 -0.93 -21.02
N ALA A 205 10.01 0.31 -21.38
CA ALA A 205 9.79 0.71 -22.76
C ALA A 205 11.03 1.42 -23.31
N GLY A 206 11.47 1.03 -24.51
CA GLY A 206 12.67 1.56 -25.17
C GLY A 206 13.93 0.75 -24.87
N GLU A 207 15.10 1.34 -25.14
CA GLU A 207 16.40 0.72 -24.90
C GLU A 207 16.88 1.00 -23.47
N PHE A 208 17.38 -0.04 -22.80
CA PHE A 208 17.95 0.05 -21.46
C PHE A 208 18.98 -1.06 -21.25
N LEU A 209 19.85 -0.83 -20.26
CA LEU A 209 20.93 -1.75 -19.93
C LEU A 209 20.44 -2.86 -18.99
N HIS A 210 21.04 -4.03 -19.14
CA HIS A 210 20.97 -5.11 -18.18
C HIS A 210 22.36 -5.38 -17.63
N THR A 211 22.47 -5.55 -16.32
CA THR A 211 23.66 -6.17 -15.73
C THR A 211 23.40 -7.66 -15.60
N LEU A 212 24.31 -8.46 -16.15
CA LEU A 212 24.35 -9.90 -15.95
C LEU A 212 25.31 -10.20 -14.80
N ASP A 213 24.78 -10.85 -13.78
CA ASP A 213 25.57 -11.41 -12.68
C ASP A 213 25.66 -12.92 -12.86
N ALA A 214 26.85 -13.48 -12.67
CA ALA A 214 27.11 -14.89 -12.89
C ALA A 214 28.05 -15.41 -11.79
N VAL A 215 27.57 -16.34 -10.98
CA VAL A 215 28.26 -16.90 -9.82
C VAL A 215 28.37 -18.41 -9.98
N ASP A 216 29.60 -18.94 -9.97
CA ASP A 216 29.84 -20.38 -9.87
C ASP A 216 29.65 -20.79 -8.40
N ILE A 217 28.74 -21.72 -8.13
CA ILE A 217 28.31 -22.15 -6.79
C ILE A 217 28.83 -23.55 -6.43
#